data_AF-A0A0F9KVD6-F1
#
_entry.id   AF-A0A0F9KVD6-F1
#
_cell.length_a   1.000
_cell.length_b   1.000
_cell.length_c   1.000
_cell.angle_alpha   90.00
_cell.angle_beta   90.00
_cell.angle_gamma   90.00
#
_symmetry.space_group_name_H-M   'P 1'
#
loop_
_entity.id
_entity.type
_entity.pdbx_description
1 polymer ?
#
loop_
_entity_poly.entity_id
_entity_poly.type
_entity_poly.pdbx_seq_one_letter_code
_entity_poly.pdbx_strand_id
1 'polypeptide(L)'
;MSDTDATDVAQDGTRARVGMATFIREWEGSESVREVSEKTGLKETSCYVRFANYRKKGIPLKRMKGKKRGAYFNVEDAQALLEQIRAEQKNVITEATPLAHKS
;
A
#
# COMPACT_ATOMS: atom_id res chain seq x y z
N MET A 1 -13.81 34.85 -19.59
CA MET A 1 -14.39 33.61 -20.14
C MET A 1 -14.27 32.56 -19.06
N SER A 2 -15.41 32.05 -18.62
CA SER A 2 -15.63 31.34 -17.37
C SER A 2 -15.25 29.85 -17.44
N ASP A 3 -15.01 29.33 -16.25
CA ASP A 3 -14.65 27.98 -15.79
C ASP A 3 -15.41 26.82 -16.42
N THR A 4 -14.67 25.82 -16.91
CA THR A 4 -15.13 24.40 -16.98
C THR A 4 -13.94 23.45 -16.90
N ASP A 5 -13.36 23.25 -15.70
CA ASP A 5 -12.51 22.08 -15.41
C ASP A 5 -13.42 20.99 -14.83
N ALA A 6 -14.09 20.24 -15.71
CA ALA A 6 -14.95 19.14 -15.33
C ALA A 6 -14.08 17.94 -14.90
N THR A 7 -14.15 17.62 -13.60
CA THR A 7 -13.65 16.38 -13.00
C THR A 7 -14.32 15.16 -13.62
N ASP A 8 -13.66 14.52 -14.58
CA ASP A 8 -14.02 13.19 -15.08
C ASP A 8 -13.35 12.13 -14.18
N VAL A 9 -14.09 11.63 -13.19
CA VAL A 9 -13.66 10.51 -12.35
C VAL A 9 -14.25 9.23 -12.95
N ALA A 10 -13.65 8.76 -14.05
CA ALA A 10 -14.03 7.50 -14.67
C ALA A 10 -13.65 6.31 -13.76
N GLN A 11 -14.65 5.79 -13.04
CA GLN A 11 -14.66 4.44 -12.47
C GLN A 11 -15.07 3.45 -13.57
N ASP A 12 -14.10 2.91 -14.30
CA ASP A 12 -14.23 1.65 -15.02
C ASP A 12 -12.82 1.08 -15.20
N GLY A 13 -12.66 -0.22 -15.48
CA GLY A 13 -11.40 -0.98 -15.54
C GLY A 13 -10.31 -0.49 -16.53
N THR A 14 -10.43 0.74 -17.01
CA THR A 14 -9.47 1.51 -17.79
C THR A 14 -8.59 2.32 -16.83
N ARG A 15 -7.26 2.18 -16.89
CA ARG A 15 -6.29 2.91 -16.04
C ARG A 15 -6.73 4.36 -15.80
N ALA A 16 -7.07 4.71 -14.54
CA ALA A 16 -7.53 6.04 -14.15
C ALA A 16 -6.66 7.14 -14.77
N ARG A 17 -7.24 7.92 -15.69
CA ARG A 17 -6.55 8.99 -16.41
C ARG A 17 -6.67 10.29 -15.61
N VAL A 18 -5.84 10.40 -14.57
CA VAL A 18 -5.78 11.63 -13.78
C VAL A 18 -5.01 12.71 -14.55
N GLY A 19 -5.63 13.86 -14.77
CA GLY A 19 -5.02 15.03 -15.40
C GLY A 19 -3.86 15.61 -14.57
N MET A 20 -3.03 16.42 -15.22
CA MET A 20 -1.87 17.04 -14.56
C MET A 20 -2.29 17.97 -13.41
N ALA A 21 -3.27 18.85 -13.64
CA ALA A 21 -3.74 19.81 -12.64
C ALA A 21 -4.33 19.11 -11.42
N THR A 22 -5.19 18.10 -11.64
CA THR A 22 -5.75 17.25 -10.58
C THR A 22 -4.65 16.57 -9.78
N PHE A 23 -3.67 15.94 -10.45
CA PHE A 23 -2.58 15.27 -9.74
C PHE A 23 -1.76 16.23 -8.88
N ILE A 24 -1.40 17.42 -9.41
CA ILE A 24 -0.61 18.41 -8.65
C ILE A 24 -1.41 18.92 -7.45
N ARG A 25 -2.69 19.24 -7.63
CA ARG A 25 -3.57 19.68 -6.54
C ARG A 25 -3.64 18.63 -5.44
N GLU A 26 -3.93 17.38 -5.79
CA GLU A 26 -4.01 16.30 -4.81
C GLU A 26 -2.66 16.00 -4.15
N TRP A 27 -1.55 16.11 -4.89
CA TRP A 27 -0.20 15.92 -4.36
C TRP A 27 0.17 16.97 -3.31
N GLU A 28 -0.02 18.25 -3.62
CA GLU A 28 0.30 19.34 -2.70
C GLU A 28 -0.60 19.34 -1.46
N GLY A 29 -1.88 18.99 -1.64
CA GLY A 29 -2.88 18.90 -0.57
C GLY A 29 -2.78 17.66 0.32
N SER A 30 -1.92 16.70 -0.01
CA SER A 30 -1.77 15.46 0.75
C SER A 30 -0.50 15.45 1.61
N GLU A 31 -0.52 14.66 2.69
CA GLU A 31 0.63 14.45 3.57
C GLU A 31 1.44 13.20 3.21
N SER A 32 0.81 12.25 2.51
CA SER A 32 1.42 10.98 2.13
C SER A 32 1.07 10.55 0.71
N VAL A 33 1.94 9.71 0.11
CA VAL A 33 1.71 9.16 -1.24
C VAL A 33 0.50 8.22 -1.26
N ARG A 34 0.21 7.57 -0.14
CA ARG A 34 -0.98 6.72 0.04
C ARG A 34 -2.25 7.55 -0.10
N GLU A 35 -2.32 8.69 0.58
CA GLU A 35 -3.46 9.60 0.48
C GLU A 35 -3.68 10.11 -0.95
N VAL A 36 -2.60 10.44 -1.67
CA VAL A 36 -2.71 10.78 -3.10
C VAL A 36 -3.25 9.61 -3.91
N SER A 37 -2.77 8.38 -3.65
CA SER A 37 -3.23 7.17 -4.33
C SER A 37 -4.73 6.94 -4.12
N GLU A 38 -5.22 7.12 -2.90
CA GLU A 38 -6.63 6.99 -2.53
C GLU A 38 -7.49 8.08 -3.22
N LYS A 39 -7.05 9.34 -3.21
CA LYS A 39 -7.77 10.47 -3.84
C LYS A 39 -7.78 10.42 -5.37
N THR A 40 -6.69 9.97 -5.96
CA THR A 40 -6.50 9.96 -7.43
C THR A 40 -6.88 8.63 -8.09
N GLY A 41 -7.08 7.56 -7.30
CA GLY A 41 -7.26 6.19 -7.81
C GLY A 41 -6.03 5.62 -8.52
N LEU A 42 -4.88 6.31 -8.50
CA LEU A 42 -3.62 5.83 -9.06
C LEU A 42 -2.94 4.89 -8.08
N LYS A 43 -2.16 3.91 -8.56
CA LYS A 43 -1.26 3.14 -7.70
C LYS A 43 -0.17 4.04 -7.12
N GLU A 44 0.23 3.80 -5.87
CA GLU A 44 1.34 4.54 -5.22
C GLU A 44 2.61 4.59 -6.08
N THR A 45 2.94 3.48 -6.76
CA THR A 45 4.08 3.42 -7.69
C THR A 45 3.94 4.40 -8.86
N SER A 46 2.75 4.52 -9.44
CA SER A 46 2.46 5.51 -10.47
C SER A 46 2.54 6.94 -9.95
N CYS A 47 2.09 7.19 -8.70
CA CYS A 47 2.24 8.49 -8.05
C CYS A 47 3.73 8.88 -7.91
N TYR A 48 4.59 7.96 -7.46
CA TYR A 48 6.04 8.19 -7.37
C TYR A 48 6.68 8.48 -8.73
N VAL A 49 6.33 7.72 -9.77
CA VAL A 49 6.87 7.95 -11.12
C VAL A 49 6.46 9.32 -11.66
N ARG A 50 5.19 9.70 -11.49
CA ARG A 50 4.69 11.03 -11.91
C ARG A 50 5.40 12.15 -11.15
N PHE A 51 5.50 12.03 -9.82
CA PHE A 51 6.26 12.98 -9.01
C PHE A 51 7.71 13.15 -9.48
N ALA A 52 8.42 12.04 -9.71
CA ALA A 52 9.80 12.08 -10.20
C ALA A 52 9.89 12.74 -11.57
N ASN A 53 8.95 12.46 -12.47
CA ASN A 53 8.89 13.08 -13.80
C ASN A 53 8.61 14.58 -13.74
N TYR A 54 7.68 15.03 -12.90
CA TYR A 54 7.39 16.46 -12.73
C TYR A 54 8.58 17.22 -12.14
N ARG A 55 9.25 16.64 -11.14
CA ARG A 55 10.51 17.18 -10.58
C ARG A 55 11.61 17.29 -11.64
N LYS A 56 11.80 16.24 -12.46
CA LYS A 56 12.77 16.25 -13.57
C LYS A 56 12.47 17.33 -14.60
N LYS A 57 11.20 17.66 -14.80
CA LYS A 57 10.73 18.75 -15.68
C LYS A 57 10.78 20.14 -15.03
N GLY A 58 11.35 20.26 -13.83
CA GLY A 58 11.50 21.54 -13.14
C GLY A 58 10.30 21.99 -12.31
N ILE A 59 9.28 21.14 -12.12
CA ILE A 59 8.12 21.48 -11.28
C ILE A 59 8.46 21.13 -9.82
N PRO A 60 8.55 22.11 -8.90
CA PRO A 60 9.03 21.89 -7.54
C PRO A 60 7.91 21.39 -6.62
N LEU A 61 7.40 20.18 -6.87
CA LEU A 61 6.39 19.56 -6.00
C LEU A 61 6.89 19.40 -4.56
N LYS A 62 6.02 19.34 -3.54
CA LYS A 62 6.36 19.04 -2.15
C LYS A 62 7.03 17.67 -2.00
N ARG A 63 8.02 17.54 -1.10
CA ARG A 63 8.58 16.23 -0.69
C ARG A 63 7.71 15.65 0.42
N MET A 64 7.05 14.53 0.15
CA MET A 64 6.36 13.79 1.21
C MET A 64 7.37 13.03 2.07
N LYS A 65 7.08 12.93 3.37
CA LYS A 65 7.88 12.11 4.28
C LYS A 65 7.67 10.65 3.85
N GLY A 66 8.72 10.04 3.30
CA GLY A 66 8.67 8.62 2.97
C GLY A 66 8.38 7.81 4.24
N LYS A 67 7.49 6.82 4.13
CA LYS A 67 7.40 5.77 5.17
C LYS A 67 8.83 5.21 5.31
N LYS A 68 9.40 5.28 6.51
CA LYS A 68 10.75 4.74 6.79
C LYS A 68 10.80 3.32 6.19
N ARG A 69 11.57 3.11 5.11
CA ARG A 69 11.85 1.76 4.63
C ARG A 69 12.66 1.10 5.73
N GLY A 70 12.10 0.07 6.33
CA GLY A 70 12.73 -0.67 7.40
C GLY A 70 12.08 -0.43 8.76
N ALA A 71 10.90 -1.02 8.97
CA ALA A 71 10.84 -1.88 10.13
C ALA A 71 11.78 -3.04 9.79
N TYR A 72 12.85 -3.22 10.57
CA TYR A 72 13.77 -4.34 10.40
C TYR A 72 12.94 -5.63 10.33
N PHE A 73 12.92 -6.27 9.18
CA PHE A 73 12.42 -7.64 9.10
C PHE A 73 13.51 -8.51 9.73
N ASN A 74 13.34 -8.84 11.00
CA ASN A 74 14.24 -9.76 11.68
C ASN A 74 13.87 -11.19 11.29
N VAL A 75 14.75 -11.82 10.54
CA VAL A 75 14.58 -13.20 10.07
C VAL A 75 14.49 -14.18 11.25
N GLU A 76 15.24 -13.91 12.32
CA GLU A 76 15.28 -14.75 13.52
C GLU A 76 13.94 -14.73 14.26
N ASP A 77 13.34 -13.54 14.44
CA ASP A 77 12.02 -13.40 15.06
C ASP A 77 10.93 -14.09 14.21
N ALA A 78 11.03 -13.99 12.88
CA ALA A 78 10.11 -14.68 11.97
C ALA A 78 10.25 -16.20 12.01
N GLN A 79 11.47 -16.72 12.19
CA GLN A 79 11.73 -18.17 12.33
C GLN A 79 11.23 -18.70 13.67
N ALA A 80 11.50 -17.99 14.77
CA ALA A 80 10.99 -18.36 16.09
C ALA A 80 9.46 -18.43 16.12
N LEU A 81 8.77 -17.46 15.50
CA LEU A 81 7.31 -17.47 15.39
C LEU A 81 6.80 -18.67 14.57
N LEU A 82 7.49 -19.02 13.48
CA LEU A 82 7.14 -20.18 12.65
C LEU A 82 7.26 -21.50 13.44
N GLU A 83 8.31 -21.63 14.24
CA GLU A 83 8.53 -22.81 15.10
C GLU A 83 7.47 -22.91 16.20
N GLN A 84 7.11 -21.78 16.82
CA GLN A 84 6.02 -21.74 17.80
C GLN A 84 4.69 -22.20 17.19
N ILE A 85 4.31 -21.67 16.02
CA ILE A 85 3.07 -22.07 15.32
C ILE A 85 3.07 -23.57 15.00
N ARG A 86 4.21 -24.11 14.56
CA ARG A 86 4.35 -25.56 14.29
C ARG A 86 4.23 -26.41 15.54
N ALA A 87 4.77 -25.95 16.67
CA ALA A 87 4.67 -26.65 17.95
C ALA A 87 3.22 -26.64 18.47
N GLU A 88 2.52 -25.50 18.38
CA GLU A 88 1.11 -25.37 18.75
C GLU A 88 0.22 -26.32 17.94
N GLN A 89 0.41 -26.38 16.62
CA GLN A 89 -0.35 -27.29 15.75
C GLN A 89 -0.11 -28.78 16.07
N LYS A 90 1.09 -29.14 16.53
CA LYS A 90 1.44 -30.51 16.93
C LYS A 90 0.74 -30.92 18.24
N ASN A 91 0.57 -29.98 19.17
CA ASN A 91 -0.14 -30.24 20.42
C ASN A 91 -1.66 -30.41 20.21
N VAL A 92 -2.26 -29.66 19.29
CA VAL A 92 -3.70 -29.80 18.97
C VAL A 92 -4.04 -31.19 18.41
N ILE A 93 -3.12 -31.84 17.70
CA ILE A 93 -3.35 -33.19 17.13
C ILE A 93 -3.23 -34.29 18.20
N THR A 94 -2.47 -34.07 19.27
CA THR A 94 -2.26 -35.09 20.31
C THR A 94 -3.36 -35.11 21.37
N GLU A 95 -4.07 -34.00 21.60
CA GLU A 95 -5.25 -33.98 22.49
C GLU A 95 -6.52 -34.57 21.85
N ALA A 96 -6.55 -34.79 20.53
CA ALA A 96 -7.72 -35.34 19.82
C ALA A 96 -7.84 -36.88 19.89
N THR A 97 -7.05 -37.57 20.71
CA THR A 97 -7.16 -39.04 20.89
C THR A 97 -7.70 -39.39 22.28
N PRO A 98 -9.01 -39.56 22.46
CA PRO A 98 -9.49 -40.29 23.62
C PRO A 98 -9.21 -41.80 23.42
N LEU A 99 -8.69 -42.38 24.49
CA LEU A 99 -8.36 -43.78 24.70
C LEU A 99 -9.57 -44.74 24.56
N ALA A 100 -9.24 -46.02 24.28
CA ALA A 100 -10.01 -47.27 24.49
C ALA A 100 -11.03 -47.68 23.40
N HIS A 101 -11.07 -48.92 22.92
CA HIS A 101 -11.12 -50.17 23.70
C HIS A 101 -10.27 -51.32 23.14
N LYS A 102 -9.61 -52.03 24.07
CA LYS A 102 -9.20 -53.43 23.92
C LYS A 102 -10.46 -54.30 23.84
N SER A 103 -10.47 -55.26 22.91
CA SER A 103 -11.30 -56.47 22.93
C SER A 103 -10.39 -57.68 22.97
#